data_AF-R9K8X3-F1
#
_entry.id   AF-R9K8X3-F1
#
_cell.length_a   1.000
_cell.length_b   1.000
_cell.length_c   1.000
_cell.angle_alpha   90.00
_cell.angle_beta   90.00
_cell.angle_gamma   90.00
#
_symmetry.space_group_name_H-M   'P 1'
#
loop_
_entity.id
_entity.type
_entity.pdbx_description
1 polymer ?
#
loop_
_entity_poly.entity_id
_entity_poly.type
_entity_poly.pdbx_seq_one_letter_code
_entity_poly.pdbx_strand_id
1 'polypeptide(L)'
;MSSRKDTYFSILDIGNMFEDSGHRTRFKELLDCYGDFPFFSKGLCKCMYLSAWDEEHFCIMLEILTDLSLGRETSTREMRVKGEALAEERHDAEYYVYQLSNAFLDNVPYHLPETAAVPQEILHIISRALQAAELIDQA
;
A
#
# COMPACT_ATOMS: atom_id res chain seq x y z
N MET A 1 -14.11 20.63 -7.55
CA MET A 1 -12.69 20.40 -7.20
C MET A 1 -12.56 18.92 -6.95
N SER A 2 -11.74 18.21 -7.74
CA SER A 2 -11.46 16.78 -7.51
C SER A 2 -10.79 16.66 -6.14
N SER A 3 -11.27 15.75 -5.28
CA SER A 3 -10.59 15.51 -4.01
C SER A 3 -9.20 14.91 -4.29
N ARG A 4 -8.24 15.08 -3.37
CA ARG A 4 -6.86 14.58 -3.56
C ARG A 4 -6.84 13.06 -3.80
N LYS A 5 -7.75 12.33 -3.15
CA LYS A 5 -7.94 10.89 -3.35
C LYS A 5 -8.46 10.54 -4.76
N ASP A 6 -9.39 11.31 -5.30
CA ASP A 6 -9.88 11.10 -6.68
C ASP A 6 -8.76 11.28 -7.72
N THR A 7 -7.82 12.20 -7.47
CA THR A 7 -6.64 12.37 -8.31
C THR A 7 -5.78 11.11 -8.33
N TYR A 8 -5.47 10.53 -7.16
CA TYR A 8 -4.66 9.31 -7.06
C TYR A 8 -5.29 8.14 -7.80
N PHE A 9 -6.59 7.94 -7.66
CA PHE A 9 -7.28 6.89 -8.42
C PHE A 9 -7.17 7.13 -9.93
N SER A 10 -7.42 8.37 -10.37
CA SER A 10 -7.43 8.71 -11.80
C SER A 10 -6.05 8.52 -12.45
N ILE A 11 -4.96 8.93 -11.80
CA ILE A 11 -3.60 8.78 -12.37
C ILE A 11 -3.20 7.31 -12.48
N LEU A 12 -3.61 6.46 -11.54
CA LEU A 12 -3.31 5.03 -11.56
C LEU A 12 -4.15 4.31 -12.62
N ASP A 13 -5.41 4.71 -12.79
CA ASP A 13 -6.32 4.17 -13.81
C ASP A 13 -5.83 4.52 -15.22
N ILE A 14 -5.50 5.81 -15.46
CA ILE A 14 -4.94 6.27 -16.75
C ILE A 14 -3.57 5.64 -17.01
N GLY A 15 -2.76 5.45 -15.95
CA GLY A 15 -1.47 4.78 -16.02
C GLY A 15 -1.55 3.28 -16.29
N ASN A 16 -2.75 2.68 -16.31
CA ASN A 16 -2.95 1.23 -16.37
C ASN A 16 -2.17 0.49 -15.28
N MET A 17 -2.24 0.98 -14.04
CA MET A 17 -1.49 0.41 -12.92
C MET A 17 -2.18 -0.82 -12.31
N PHE A 18 -3.51 -0.90 -12.33
CA PHE A 18 -4.24 -2.05 -11.79
C PHE A 18 -4.02 -3.32 -12.63
N GLU A 19 -3.76 -4.43 -11.94
CA GLU A 19 -3.55 -5.75 -12.55
C GLU A 19 -4.83 -6.28 -13.18
N ASP A 20 -5.94 -6.16 -12.45
CA ASP A 20 -7.27 -6.57 -12.90
C ASP A 20 -8.37 -5.70 -12.27
N SER A 21 -9.63 -6.01 -12.59
CA SER A 21 -10.80 -5.32 -12.03
C SER A 21 -10.95 -5.52 -10.52
N GLY A 22 -10.46 -6.63 -9.97
CA GLY A 22 -10.50 -6.94 -8.54
C GLY A 22 -9.54 -6.05 -7.75
N HIS A 23 -8.29 -5.94 -8.20
CA HIS A 23 -7.29 -5.02 -7.65
C HIS A 23 -7.80 -3.58 -7.71
N ARG A 24 -8.32 -3.15 -8.87
CA ARG A 24 -8.92 -1.82 -9.04
C ARG A 24 -10.05 -1.54 -8.05
N THR A 25 -10.95 -2.50 -7.85
CA THR A 25 -12.11 -2.34 -6.97
C THR A 25 -11.67 -2.25 -5.51
N ARG A 26 -10.82 -3.17 -5.04
CA ARG A 26 -10.30 -3.18 -3.67
C ARG A 26 -9.56 -1.89 -3.31
N PHE A 27 -8.71 -1.39 -4.21
CA PHE A 27 -8.05 -0.11 -3.99
C PHE A 27 -9.04 1.05 -3.88
N LYS A 28 -10.06 1.11 -4.77
CA LYS A 28 -11.09 2.15 -4.72
C LYS A 28 -11.87 2.12 -3.40
N GLU A 29 -12.20 0.94 -2.90
CA GLU A 29 -12.89 0.77 -1.62
C GLU A 29 -12.08 1.33 -0.45
N LEU A 30 -10.79 0.97 -0.33
CA LEU A 30 -9.92 1.53 0.70
C LEU A 30 -9.85 3.06 0.61
N LEU A 31 -9.69 3.57 -0.60
CA LEU A 31 -9.54 5.00 -0.84
C LEU A 31 -10.82 5.79 -0.55
N ASP A 32 -11.98 5.25 -0.91
CA ASP A 32 -13.27 5.88 -0.64
C ASP A 32 -13.60 5.92 0.84
N CYS A 33 -13.32 4.82 1.54
CA CYS A 33 -13.58 4.70 2.97
C CYS A 33 -12.61 5.53 3.82
N TYR A 34 -11.31 5.52 3.50
CA TYR A 34 -10.28 6.03 4.42
C TYR A 34 -9.52 7.27 3.89
N GLY A 35 -9.72 7.66 2.63
CA GLY A 35 -8.98 8.76 2.00
C GLY A 35 -9.22 10.17 2.58
N ASP A 36 -10.27 10.33 3.39
CA ASP A 36 -10.58 11.61 4.06
C ASP A 36 -10.23 11.62 5.55
N PHE A 37 -9.62 10.55 6.08
CA PHE A 37 -9.24 10.48 7.49
C PHE A 37 -7.97 11.31 7.78
N PRO A 38 -7.81 11.85 9.00
CA PRO A 38 -6.66 12.69 9.36
C PRO A 38 -5.30 12.01 9.21
N PHE A 39 -5.22 10.69 9.35
CA PHE A 39 -4.00 9.90 9.18
C PHE A 39 -3.64 9.66 7.71
N PHE A 40 -4.50 10.01 6.75
CA PHE A 40 -4.28 9.72 5.34
C PHE A 40 -3.10 10.51 4.77
N SER A 41 -2.21 9.81 4.07
CA SER A 41 -0.97 10.35 3.50
C SER A 41 -0.65 9.70 2.15
N LYS A 42 0.32 10.25 1.41
CA LYS A 42 0.84 9.61 0.19
C LYS A 42 1.40 8.22 0.48
N GLY A 43 2.16 8.09 1.57
CA GLY A 43 2.69 6.80 2.04
C GLY A 43 1.59 5.78 2.25
N LEU A 44 0.51 6.17 2.95
CA LEU A 44 -0.62 5.28 3.16
C LEU A 44 -1.34 4.92 1.87
N CYS A 45 -1.51 5.87 0.95
CA CYS A 45 -2.11 5.60 -0.35
C CYS A 45 -1.34 4.53 -1.14
N LYS A 46 0.00 4.57 -1.08
CA LYS A 46 0.87 3.54 -1.68
C LYS A 46 0.69 2.18 -0.99
N CYS A 47 0.60 2.15 0.34
CA CYS A 47 0.32 0.93 1.09
C CYS A 47 -1.04 0.34 0.74
N MET A 48 -2.09 1.17 0.64
CA MET A 48 -3.43 0.74 0.23
C MET A 48 -3.41 0.11 -1.16
N TYR A 49 -2.70 0.73 -2.11
CA TYR A 49 -2.51 0.18 -3.45
C TYR A 49 -1.82 -1.19 -3.40
N LEU A 50 -0.69 -1.28 -2.69
CA LEU A 50 0.05 -2.53 -2.55
C LEU A 50 -0.79 -3.64 -1.90
N SER A 51 -1.53 -3.33 -0.82
CA SER A 51 -2.40 -4.30 -0.15
C SER A 51 -3.63 -4.71 -0.96
N ALA A 52 -4.02 -3.90 -1.94
CA ALA A 52 -5.10 -4.23 -2.84
C ALA A 52 -4.65 -5.20 -3.96
N TRP A 53 -3.50 -5.86 -3.83
CA TRP A 53 -3.04 -6.86 -4.78
C TRP A 53 -3.89 -8.13 -4.75
N ASP A 54 -4.15 -8.68 -3.56
CA ASP A 54 -4.99 -9.87 -3.32
C ASP A 54 -5.94 -9.71 -2.12
N GLU A 55 -6.80 -10.69 -1.90
CA GLU A 55 -7.83 -10.65 -0.84
C GLU A 55 -7.23 -10.74 0.56
N GLU A 56 -6.14 -11.49 0.75
CA GLU A 56 -5.49 -11.66 2.06
C GLU A 56 -4.93 -10.32 2.55
N HIS A 57 -4.10 -9.67 1.73
CA HIS A 57 -3.49 -8.39 2.06
C HIS A 57 -4.53 -7.27 2.18
N PHE A 58 -5.60 -7.32 1.37
CA PHE A 58 -6.69 -6.36 1.46
C PHE A 58 -7.42 -6.48 2.80
N CYS A 59 -7.72 -7.69 3.27
CA CYS A 59 -8.33 -7.91 4.57
C CYS A 59 -7.46 -7.39 5.72
N ILE A 60 -6.16 -7.66 5.69
CA ILE A 60 -5.20 -7.16 6.69
C ILE A 60 -5.20 -5.62 6.73
N MET A 61 -5.14 -4.98 5.55
CA MET A 61 -5.17 -3.52 5.47
C MET A 61 -6.49 -2.95 6.00
N LEU A 62 -7.61 -3.57 5.66
CA LEU A 62 -8.94 -3.13 6.10
C LEU A 62 -9.07 -3.20 7.62
N GLU A 63 -8.56 -4.25 8.25
CA GLU A 63 -8.52 -4.39 9.71
C GLU A 63 -7.68 -3.28 10.34
N ILE A 64 -6.46 -3.05 9.85
CA ILE A 64 -5.57 -1.99 10.36
C ILE A 64 -6.22 -0.61 10.25
N LEU A 65 -6.82 -0.29 9.09
CA LEU A 65 -7.45 1.02 8.88
C LEU A 65 -8.70 1.20 9.72
N THR A 66 -9.45 0.12 9.96
CA THR A 66 -10.58 0.12 10.89
C THR A 66 -10.13 0.46 12.29
N ASP A 67 -9.07 -0.17 12.80
CA ASP A 67 -8.49 0.14 14.11
C ASP A 67 -8.07 1.61 14.22
N LEU A 68 -7.31 2.12 13.25
CA LEU A 68 -6.87 3.53 13.23
C LEU A 68 -8.07 4.49 13.25
N SER A 69 -9.11 4.18 12.49
CA SER A 69 -10.34 4.98 12.43
C SER A 69 -11.10 5.01 13.76
N LEU A 70 -11.22 3.85 14.42
CA LEU A 70 -11.89 3.72 15.72
C LEU A 70 -11.08 4.38 16.84
N GLY A 71 -9.75 4.25 16.81
CA GLY A 71 -8.81 4.91 17.71
C GLY A 71 -8.75 6.43 17.51
N ARG A 72 -9.30 6.95 16.40
CA ARG A 72 -9.22 8.37 15.99
C ARG A 72 -7.77 8.83 15.83
N GLU A 73 -6.94 7.95 15.29
CA GLU A 73 -5.54 8.23 15.04
C GLU A 73 -5.38 9.38 14.05
N THR A 74 -4.26 10.09 14.16
CA THR A 74 -3.89 11.19 13.24
C THR A 74 -2.63 10.87 12.45
N SER A 75 -2.07 9.67 12.62
CA SER A 75 -0.87 9.21 11.93
C SER A 75 -0.88 7.70 11.71
N THR A 76 -0.01 7.20 10.83
CA THR A 76 0.16 5.77 10.53
C THR A 76 1.26 5.09 11.37
N ARG A 77 1.65 5.67 12.51
CA ARG A 77 2.73 5.13 13.34
C ARG A 77 2.44 3.71 13.83
N GLU A 78 1.21 3.45 14.28
CA GLU A 78 0.81 2.11 14.74
C GLU A 78 0.83 1.09 13.60
N MET A 79 0.37 1.50 12.42
CA MET A 79 0.42 0.66 11.22
C MET A 79 1.85 0.26 10.87
N ARG A 80 2.81 1.19 10.94
CA ARG A 80 4.23 0.85 10.73
C ARG A 80 4.72 -0.21 11.71
N VAL A 81 4.37 -0.09 12.99
CA VAL A 81 4.83 -1.04 14.02
C VAL A 81 4.22 -2.42 13.77
N LYS A 82 2.94 -2.48 13.41
CA LYS A 82 2.28 -3.72 13.00
C LYS A 82 2.94 -4.33 11.76
N GLY A 83 3.27 -3.52 10.75
CA GLY A 83 3.94 -3.97 9.53
C GLY A 83 5.34 -4.55 9.79
N GLU A 84 6.09 -3.96 10.72
CA GLU A 84 7.40 -4.47 11.16
C GLU A 84 7.28 -5.83 11.85
N ALA A 85 6.33 -5.97 12.78
CA ALA A 85 6.06 -7.26 13.43
C ALA A 85 5.63 -8.34 12.41
N LEU A 86 4.72 -8.01 11.48
CA LEU A 86 4.29 -8.93 10.43
C LEU A 86 5.45 -9.34 9.51
N ALA A 87 6.37 -8.43 9.19
CA ALA A 87 7.56 -8.77 8.42
C ALA A 87 8.43 -9.78 9.20
N GLU A 88 8.71 -9.54 10.47
CA GLU A 88 9.55 -10.44 11.29
C GLU A 88 9.00 -11.87 11.42
N GLU A 89 7.67 -12.03 11.36
CA GLU A 89 6.99 -13.32 11.40
C GLU A 89 7.05 -14.08 10.06
N ARG A 90 7.38 -13.42 8.94
CA ARG A 90 7.46 -14.06 7.63
C ARG A 90 8.83 -14.69 7.40
N HIS A 91 8.82 -15.92 6.92
CA HIS A 91 10.01 -16.66 6.51
C HIS A 91 10.05 -16.91 4.99
N ASP A 92 9.09 -16.34 4.26
CA ASP A 92 8.94 -16.40 2.81
C ASP A 92 9.16 -15.01 2.19
N ALA A 93 8.94 -14.93 0.88
CA ALA A 93 9.18 -13.71 0.12
C ALA A 93 8.18 -12.58 0.39
N GLU A 94 7.05 -12.86 1.06
CA GLU A 94 6.08 -11.82 1.50
C GLU A 94 6.74 -10.83 2.47
N TYR A 95 7.80 -11.24 3.16
CA TYR A 95 8.66 -10.35 3.93
C TYR A 95 8.98 -9.03 3.19
N TYR A 96 9.33 -9.12 1.90
CA TYR A 96 9.72 -7.96 1.11
C TYR A 96 8.53 -7.03 0.79
N VAL A 97 7.31 -7.56 0.71
CA VAL A 97 6.08 -6.79 0.54
C VAL A 97 5.81 -5.94 1.79
N TYR A 98 5.94 -6.54 2.98
CA TYR A 98 5.81 -5.78 4.24
C TYR A 98 6.91 -4.74 4.42
N GLN A 99 8.16 -5.05 4.05
CA GLN A 99 9.24 -4.07 4.07
C GLN A 99 8.97 -2.89 3.14
N LEU A 100 8.47 -3.14 1.93
CA LEU A 100 8.09 -2.10 0.98
C LEU A 100 6.97 -1.21 1.56
N SER A 101 5.96 -1.82 2.18
CA SER A 101 4.88 -1.08 2.86
C SER A 101 5.44 -0.15 3.95
N ASN A 102 6.35 -0.65 4.80
CA ASN A 102 6.99 0.19 5.82
C ASN A 102 7.84 1.31 5.21
N ALA A 103 8.59 1.03 4.13
CA ALA A 103 9.35 2.05 3.43
C ALA A 103 8.46 3.17 2.85
N PHE A 104 7.27 2.81 2.35
CA PHE A 104 6.27 3.80 1.91
C PHE A 104 5.76 4.68 3.05
N LEU A 105 5.50 4.11 4.23
CA LEU A 105 5.06 4.87 5.41
C LEU A 105 6.16 5.80 5.94
N ASP A 106 7.40 5.33 5.95
CA ASP A 106 8.57 6.10 6.40
C ASP A 106 9.07 7.11 5.34
N ASN A 107 8.50 7.07 4.13
CA ASN A 107 8.88 7.90 2.99
C ASN A 107 10.39 7.79 2.65
N VAL A 108 10.90 6.55 2.64
CA VAL A 108 12.28 6.23 2.31
C VAL A 108 12.36 5.40 1.02
N PRO A 109 13.44 5.51 0.23
CA PRO A 109 13.64 4.65 -0.92
C PRO A 109 13.69 3.17 -0.50
N TYR A 110 13.03 2.31 -1.28
CA TYR A 110 13.10 0.86 -1.11
C TYR A 110 13.95 0.24 -2.21
N HIS A 111 14.87 -0.63 -1.83
CA HIS A 111 15.68 -1.42 -2.75
C HIS A 111 15.63 -2.88 -2.31
N LEU A 112 15.21 -3.74 -3.23
CA LEU A 112 15.25 -5.18 -3.00
C LEU A 112 16.72 -5.64 -2.95
N PRO A 113 17.13 -6.48 -1.98
CA PRO A 113 18.49 -6.97 -1.92
C PRO A 113 18.85 -7.80 -3.17
N GLU A 114 20.01 -7.57 -3.77
CA GLU A 114 20.47 -8.28 -4.98
C GLU A 114 20.59 -9.80 -4.77
N THR A 115 20.82 -10.23 -3.53
CA THR A 115 20.95 -11.64 -3.14
C THR A 115 19.62 -12.30 -2.79
N ALA A 116 18.50 -11.56 -2.83
CA ALA A 116 17.21 -12.09 -2.43
C ALA A 116 16.67 -13.06 -3.49
N ALA A 117 16.45 -14.31 -3.08
CA ALA A 117 15.76 -15.30 -3.90
C ALA A 117 14.24 -15.08 -3.84
N VAL A 118 13.75 -14.09 -4.60
CA VAL A 118 12.34 -13.70 -4.61
C VAL A 118 11.62 -14.35 -5.80
N PRO A 119 10.48 -15.03 -5.58
CA PRO A 119 9.65 -15.55 -6.66
C PRO A 119 9.23 -14.45 -7.64
N GLN A 120 9.09 -14.79 -8.92
CA GLN A 120 8.78 -13.81 -9.97
C GLN A 120 7.44 -13.10 -9.76
N GLU A 121 6.47 -13.77 -9.13
CA GLU A 121 5.21 -13.18 -8.72
C GLU A 121 5.42 -12.02 -7.74
N ILE A 122 6.14 -12.24 -6.64
CA ILE A 122 6.44 -11.20 -5.65
C ILE A 122 7.28 -10.06 -6.26
N LEU A 123 8.22 -10.38 -7.15
CA LEU A 123 8.96 -9.36 -7.90
C LEU A 123 8.04 -8.47 -8.75
N HIS A 124 7.05 -9.07 -9.40
CA HIS A 124 6.04 -8.35 -10.18
C HIS A 124 5.23 -7.41 -9.27
N ILE A 125 4.75 -7.90 -8.13
CA ILE A 125 4.02 -7.10 -7.13
C ILE A 125 4.84 -5.88 -6.71
N ILE A 126 6.09 -6.11 -6.27
CA ILE A 126 6.99 -5.05 -5.82
C ILE A 126 7.25 -4.04 -6.93
N SER A 127 7.55 -4.50 -8.15
CA SER A 127 7.83 -3.62 -9.29
C SER A 127 6.62 -2.74 -9.63
N ARG A 128 5.42 -3.32 -9.66
CA ARG A 128 4.17 -2.60 -9.95
C ARG A 128 3.82 -1.59 -8.87
N ALA A 129 4.04 -1.95 -7.60
CA ALA A 129 3.83 -1.02 -6.48
C ALA A 129 4.82 0.16 -6.50
N LEU A 130 6.09 -0.06 -6.86
CA LEU A 130 7.06 1.01 -7.03
C LEU A 130 6.69 1.97 -8.18
N GLN A 131 6.27 1.44 -9.33
CA GLN A 131 5.79 2.27 -10.46
C GLN A 131 4.56 3.11 -10.08
N ALA A 132 3.58 2.50 -9.39
CA ALA A 132 2.42 3.20 -8.89
C ALA A 132 2.80 4.28 -7.86
N ALA A 133 3.77 3.98 -6.98
CA ALA A 133 4.26 4.94 -6.00
C ALA A 133 4.88 6.18 -6.63
N GLU A 134 5.64 6.02 -7.72
CA GLU A 134 6.19 7.15 -8.48
C GLU A 134 5.08 8.07 -9.03
N LEU A 135 4.00 7.50 -9.57
CA LEU A 135 2.86 8.29 -10.04
C LEU A 135 2.16 9.02 -8.89
N ILE A 136 1.94 8.36 -7.75
CA ILE A 136 1.34 8.97 -6.55
C ILE A 136 2.21 10.12 -6.02
N ASP A 137 3.53 10.00 -6.09
CA ASP A 137 4.44 11.04 -5.64
C ASP A 137 4.39 12.29 -6.54
N GLN A 138 4.15 12.12 -7.83
CA GLN A 138 4.08 13.21 -8.81
C GLN A 138 2.75 13.98 -8.80
N ALA A 139 1.67 13.42 -8.22
CA ALA A 139 0.35 14.05 -8.10
C ALA A 139 0.24 15.06 -6.95
#